data_AF-A0A269ZC44-F1
#
_entry.id   AF-A0A269ZC44-F1
#
_cell.length_a   1.000
_cell.length_b   1.000
_cell.length_c   1.000
_cell.angle_alpha   90.00
_cell.angle_beta   90.00
_cell.angle_gamma   90.00
#
_symmetry.space_group_name_H-M   'P 1'
#
loop_
_entity.id
_entity.type
_entity.pdbx_description
1 polymer ?
#
loop_
_entity_poly.entity_id
_entity_poly.type
_entity_poly.pdbx_seq_one_letter_code
_entity_poly.pdbx_strand_id
1 'polypeptide(L)' 'MLSKADGIEFSEIQSRLGVSKSALSKHLTQLHDAGFVDEESVVRLGRARQWLSLTPSGRQAYESHLAALQDIIGSEG' A
#
# COMPACT_ATOMS: atom_id res chain seq x y z
N MET A 1 4.43 -7.81 20.82
CA MET A 1 3.82 -6.46 20.72
C MET A 1 4.54 -5.76 19.57
N LEU A 2 3.96 -5.31 18.46
CA LEU A 2 2.59 -5.03 18.03
C LEU A 2 2.18 -5.97 16.88
N SER A 3 0.98 -6.55 16.89
CA SER A 3 0.53 -7.51 15.86
C SER A 3 -0.71 -7.03 15.08
N LYS A 4 -0.84 -5.72 14.87
CA LYS A 4 -1.87 -5.09 14.02
C LYS A 4 -1.45 -3.71 13.48
N ALA A 5 -0.15 -3.41 13.43
CA ALA A 5 0.40 -2.06 13.23
C ALA A 5 0.88 -1.74 11.80
N ASP A 6 0.83 -2.68 10.86
CA ASP A 6 1.36 -2.48 9.50
C ASP A 6 0.30 -2.06 8.47
N GLY A 7 -0.96 -1.90 8.89
CA GLY A 7 -2.05 -1.44 8.05
C GLY A 7 -2.20 0.08 8.09
N ILE A 8 -2.50 0.69 6.94
CA ILE A 8 -2.85 2.11 6.81
C ILE A 8 -4.28 2.24 6.28
N GLU A 9 -5.02 3.24 6.76
CA GLU A 9 -6.39 3.49 6.31
C GLU A 9 -6.38 4.04 4.87
N PHE A 10 -7.31 3.61 4.01
CA PHE A 10 -7.44 4.10 2.63
C PHE A 10 -7.49 5.64 2.57
N SER A 11 -8.23 6.26 3.48
CA SER A 11 -8.38 7.72 3.60
C SER A 11 -7.04 8.42 3.85
N GLU A 12 -6.17 7.82 4.66
CA GLU A 12 -4.83 8.32 4.95
C GLU A 12 -3.91 8.19 3.74
N ILE A 13 -3.94 7.07 3.01
CA ILE A 13 -3.18 6.92 1.75
C ILE A 13 -3.64 7.98 0.75
N GLN A 14 -4.94 8.16 0.58
CA GLN A 14 -5.51 9.16 -0.32
C GLN A 14 -5.02 10.56 0.04
N SER A 15 -5.04 10.91 1.34
CA SER A 15 -4.57 12.20 1.84
C SER A 15 -3.08 12.42 1.56
N ARG A 16 -2.24 11.39 1.72
CA ARG A 16 -0.79 11.49 1.50
C ARG A 16 -0.39 11.58 0.04
N LEU A 17 -1.05 10.82 -0.83
CA LEU A 17 -0.73 10.75 -2.26
C LEU A 17 -1.40 11.87 -3.07
N GLY A 18 -2.42 12.54 -2.53
CA GLY A 18 -3.14 13.60 -3.22
C GLY A 18 -3.89 13.15 -4.48
N VAL A 19 -4.10 11.84 -4.63
CA VAL A 19 -4.78 11.24 -5.80
C VAL A 19 -6.29 11.13 -5.57
N SER A 20 -7.05 11.02 -6.66
CA SER A 20 -8.48 10.77 -6.56
C SER A 20 -8.77 9.38 -5.98
N LYS A 21 -9.92 9.24 -5.29
CA LYS A 21 -10.39 7.96 -4.75
C LYS A 21 -10.45 6.85 -5.81
N SER A 22 -10.90 7.18 -7.02
CA SER A 22 -11.00 6.21 -8.12
C SER A 22 -9.64 5.77 -8.64
N ALA A 23 -8.67 6.68 -8.76
CA ALA A 23 -7.30 6.34 -9.17
C ALA A 23 -6.63 5.44 -8.12
N LEU A 24 -6.75 5.79 -6.84
CA LEU A 24 -6.20 4.98 -5.76
C LEU A 24 -6.83 3.59 -5.71
N SER A 25 -8.16 3.49 -5.79
CA SER A 25 -8.88 2.21 -5.79
C SER A 25 -8.47 1.32 -6.96
N LYS A 26 -8.26 1.89 -8.15
CA LYS A 26 -7.78 1.14 -9.32
C LYS A 26 -6.37 0.56 -9.09
N HIS A 27 -5.44 1.35 -8.57
CA HIS A 27 -4.08 0.88 -8.27
C HIS A 27 -4.08 -0.20 -7.19
N LEU A 28 -4.88 -0.02 -6.13
CA LEU A 28 -4.97 -1.00 -5.05
C LEU A 28 -5.59 -2.31 -5.51
N THR A 29 -6.60 -2.26 -6.38
CA THR A 29 -7.19 -3.48 -6.97
C THR A 29 -6.13 -4.26 -7.75
N GLN A 30 -5.34 -3.58 -8.58
CA GLN A 30 -4.25 -4.23 -9.34
C GLN A 30 -3.18 -4.84 -8.43
N LEU A 31 -2.79 -4.13 -7.36
CA LEU A 31 -1.81 -4.61 -6.39
C LEU A 31 -2.35 -5.79 -5.56
N HIS A 32 -3.63 -5.76 -5.20
CA HIS A 32 -4.30 -6.84 -4.50
C HIS A 32 -4.42 -8.09 -5.39
N ASP A 33 -4.84 -7.93 -6.65
CA ASP A 33 -4.95 -9.04 -7.61
C ASP A 33 -3.58 -9.66 -7.93
N ALA A 34 -2.50 -8.87 -7.85
CA ALA A 34 -1.12 -9.34 -7.94
C ALA A 34 -0.60 -9.98 -6.63
N GLY A 35 -1.38 -9.95 -5.55
CA GLY A 35 -1.02 -10.49 -4.24
C GLY A 35 0.02 -9.67 -3.48
N PHE A 36 0.15 -8.37 -3.77
CA PHE A 36 1.09 -7.46 -3.11
C PHE A 36 0.48 -6.67 -1.95
N VAL A 37 -0.84 -6.51 -1.93
CA VAL A 37 -1.57 -5.77 -0.89
C VAL A 37 -2.75 -6.61 -0.41
N ASP A 38 -2.93 -6.67 0.90
CA ASP A 38 -4.15 -7.16 1.54
C ASP A 38 -5.05 -5.97 1.87
N GLU A 39 -6.36 -6.17 1.71
CA GLU A 39 -7.39 -5.20 2.05
C GLU A 39 -8.36 -5.79 3.07
N GLU A 40 -8.52 -5.12 4.22
CA GLU A 40 -9.46 -5.50 5.27
C GLU A 40 -10.46 -4.35 5.50
N SER A 41 -11.75 -4.61 5.25
CA SER A 41 -12.81 -3.68 5.62
C SER A 41 -13.36 -4.00 7.01
N VAL A 42 -13.09 -3.13 7.97
CA VAL A 42 -13.52 -3.27 9.36
C VAL A 42 -14.61 -2.27 9.67
N VAL A 43 -15.78 -2.76 10.09
CA VAL A 43 -16.87 -1.91 10.58
C VAL A 43 -16.70 -1.70 12.08
N ARG A 44 -16.49 -0.45 12.51
CA ARG A 44 -16.39 -0.09 13.93
C ARG A 44 -17.28 1.12 14.22
N LEU A 45 -18.14 1.01 15.22
CA LEU A 45 -19.05 2.09 15.66
C LEU A 45 -19.88 2.68 14.49
N GLY A 46 -20.43 1.81 13.64
CA GLY A 46 -21.28 2.20 12.52
C GLY A 46 -20.55 2.83 11.33
N ARG A 47 -19.21 2.87 11.33
CA ARG A 47 -18.40 3.34 10.19
C ARG A 47 -17.51 2.22 9.67
N ALA A 48 -17.60 1.96 8.37
CA ALA A 48 -16.66 1.08 7.67
C ALA A 48 -15.33 1.82 7.46
N ARG A 49 -14.23 1.18 7.83
CA ARG A 49 -12.87 1.64 7.55
C ARG A 49 -12.15 0.57 6.76
N GLN A 50 -11.56 1.00 5.65
CA GLN A 50 -10.77 0.14 4.79
C GLN A 50 -9.30 0.27 5.18
N TRP A 51 -8.72 -0.83 5.59
CA TRP A 51 -7.32 -0.96 5.98
C TRP A 51 -6.56 -1.70 4.90
N LEU A 52 -5.35 -1.25 4.64
CA LEU A 52 -4.48 -1.78 3.58
C LEU A 52 -3.14 -2.11 4.19
N SER A 53 -2.62 -3.31 3.92
CA SER A 53 -1.30 -3.73 4.35
C SER A 53 -0.55 -4.39 3.20
N LEU A 54 0.77 -4.24 3.17
CA LEU A 54 1.60 -4.99 2.23
C LEU A 54 1.67 -6.46 2.66
N THR A 55 1.54 -7.36 1.70
CA THR A 55 1.85 -8.78 1.90
C THR A 55 3.37 -8.97 1.98
N PRO A 56 3.86 -10.14 2.44
CA PRO A 56 5.29 -10.44 2.39
C PRO A 56 5.90 -10.33 0.98
N SER A 57 5.18 -10.81 -0.04
CA SER A 57 5.58 -10.69 -1.46
C SER A 57 5.56 -9.24 -1.94
N GLY A 58 4.54 -8.47 -1.54
CA GLY A 58 4.44 -7.04 -1.88
C GLY A 58 5.56 -6.21 -1.27
N ARG A 59 5.94 -6.50 -0.02
CA ARG A 59 7.10 -5.87 0.62
C ARG A 59 8.39 -6.15 -0.14
N GLN A 60 8.63 -7.41 -0.52
CA GLN A 60 9.83 -7.79 -1.27
C GLN A 60 9.87 -7.18 -2.67
N ALA A 61 8.74 -7.13 -3.37
CA ALA A 61 8.62 -6.47 -4.67
C ALA A 61 8.90 -4.97 -4.56
N TYR A 62 8.39 -4.30 -3.52
CA TYR A 62 8.64 -2.89 -3.26
C TYR A 62 10.12 -2.60 -2.97
N GLU A 63 10.76 -3.40 -2.11
CA GLU A 63 12.19 -3.26 -1.80
C GLU A 63 13.05 -3.47 -3.04
N SER A 64 12.74 -4.48 -3.87
CA SER A 64 13.43 -4.71 -5.14
C SER A 64 13.23 -3.55 -6.11
N HIS A 65 12.04 -2.94 -6.15
CA HIS A 65 11.78 -1.78 -6.98
C HIS A 65 12.59 -0.56 -6.54
N LEU A 66 12.65 -0.30 -5.22
CA LEU A 66 13.47 0.76 -4.66
C LEU A 66 14.96 0.55 -4.93
N ALA A 67 15.45 -0.69 -4.85
CA ALA A 67 16.83 -1.02 -5.19
C ALA A 67 17.13 -0.72 -6.66
N ALA A 68 16.22 -1.08 -7.57
CA ALA A 68 16.37 -0.77 -9.00
C ALA A 68 16.35 0.74 -9.28
N LEU A 69 15.48 1.51 -8.61
CA LEU A 69 15.47 2.97 -8.72
C LEU A 69 16.74 3.60 -8.17
N GLN A 70 17.27 3.08 -7.06
CA GLN A 70 18.56 3.52 -6.50
C GLN A 70 19.71 3.21 -7.44
N ASP A 71 19.68 2.10 -8.16
CA ASP A 71 20.69 1.78 -9.18
C ASP A 71 20.63 2.77 -10.36
N ILE A 72 19.42 3.13 -10.81
CA ILE A 72 19.21 4.11 -11.88
C ILE A 72 19.67 5.53 -11.46
N ILE A 73 19.40 5.93 -10.22
CA ILE A 73 19.76 7.27 -9.70
C ILE A 73 21.22 7.29 -9.20
N GLY A 74 21.75 6.14 -8.79
CA GLY A 74 23.07 5.94 -8.16
C GLY A 74 24.20 5.61 -9.13
N SER A 75 23.97 5.71 -10.44
CA SER A 75 25.04 5.71 -11.45
C SER A 75 25.59 7.11 -11.75
N GLU A 76 25.45 8.06 -10.82
CA GLU A 76 26.21 9.32 -10.80
C GLU A 76 27.32 9.21 -9.75
N GLY A 77 28.41 8.53 -10.14
CA GLY A 77 29.73 8.65 -9.51
C GLY A 77 30.64 9.53 -10.36
#